data_AF-A0A1E3Y851-F1
#
_entry.id   AF-A0A1E3Y851-F1
#
_cell.length_a   1.000
_cell.length_b   1.000
_cell.length_c   1.000
_cell.angle_alpha   90.00
_cell.angle_beta   90.00
_cell.angle_gamma   90.00
#
_symmetry.space_group_name_H-M   'P 1'
#
loop_
_entity.id
_entity.type
_entity.pdbx_description
1 polymer ?
#
loop_
_entity_poly.entity_id
_entity_poly.type
_entity_poly.pdbx_seq_one_letter_code
_entity_poly.pdbx_strand_id
1 'polypeptide(L)'
;MTRAAHRPFVLFAAAAGAEMGFGHLVRCGALADALGVSREIVLRGRASARTAALALGWSVHEGRDLVRTLQPDVVVVDDPSAPTRARRVRQARRAGVPVAVIVDAAPPAETRGADLVVDGSLVAQPGGWATRRAGPAWAILAPAVAARRRRPRARDRRRVLIALGGGAHVRRIGARIAAALVALSPHLHVDLAAGFGPAAGDPLPPGCRWIRARTGLADRLSSAGVAVVAGGVTLYEACALGTPAVAVPVVAAQRPAIAAAAAAGAVVDLRGRP
;
A
#
# COMPACT_ATOMS: atom_id res chain seq x y z
N MET A 1 -2.43 12.92 -40.41
CA MET A 1 -1.40 12.79 -39.37
C MET A 1 -2.10 12.60 -38.03
N THR A 2 -2.17 11.37 -37.52
CA THR A 2 -2.71 11.07 -36.19
C THR A 2 -1.77 11.69 -35.15
N ARG A 3 -2.24 12.72 -34.45
CA ARG A 3 -1.57 13.28 -33.27
C ARG A 3 -1.28 12.10 -32.33
N ALA A 4 -0.02 11.76 -32.09
CA ALA A 4 0.32 10.78 -31.08
C ALA A 4 -0.40 11.21 -29.78
N ALA A 5 -1.22 10.32 -29.22
CA ALA A 5 -1.99 10.65 -28.03
C ALA A 5 -1.02 11.08 -26.93
N HIS A 6 -1.10 12.35 -26.50
CA HIS A 6 -0.29 12.88 -25.40
C HIS A 6 -0.56 12.02 -24.18
N ARG A 7 0.43 11.24 -23.74
CA ARG A 7 0.33 10.51 -22.48
C ARG A 7 0.58 11.52 -21.37
N PRO A 8 -0.36 11.71 -20.44
CA PRO A 8 -0.22 12.72 -19.40
C PRO A 8 1.00 12.41 -18.53
N PHE A 9 1.83 13.42 -18.30
CA PHE A 9 2.92 13.36 -17.35
C PHE A 9 2.38 13.59 -15.93
N VAL A 10 2.34 12.51 -15.15
CA VAL A 10 1.83 12.52 -13.78
C VAL A 10 3.01 12.49 -12.80
N LEU A 11 3.14 13.54 -11.98
CA LEU A 11 4.14 13.59 -10.91
C LEU A 11 3.54 13.11 -9.59
N PHE A 12 4.01 11.97 -9.11
CA PHE A 12 3.62 11.46 -7.79
C PHE A 12 4.47 12.10 -6.69
N ALA A 13 3.89 12.32 -5.52
CA ALA A 13 4.59 12.78 -4.33
C ALA A 13 4.18 11.91 -3.15
N ALA A 14 5.09 11.09 -2.63
CA ALA A 14 4.79 10.16 -1.55
C ALA A 14 5.89 10.08 -0.51
N ALA A 15 5.62 9.39 0.58
CA ALA A 15 6.61 9.07 1.59
C ALA A 15 6.81 7.56 1.74
N ALA A 16 8.05 7.15 2.02
CA ALA A 16 8.36 5.77 2.38
C ALA A 16 9.56 5.67 3.32
N GLY A 17 9.60 4.61 4.12
CA GLY A 17 10.74 4.33 4.99
C GLY A 17 10.44 3.26 6.03
N ALA A 18 11.46 2.88 6.81
CA ALA A 18 11.33 1.84 7.84
C ALA A 18 10.29 2.19 8.93
N GLU A 19 10.19 3.48 9.29
CA GLU A 19 9.27 3.98 10.32
C GLU A 19 7.84 4.21 9.78
N MET A 20 7.72 4.71 8.55
CA MET A 20 6.42 5.04 7.93
C MET A 20 5.78 3.85 7.19
N GLY A 21 6.59 2.84 6.84
CA GLY A 21 6.22 1.80 5.89
C GLY A 21 6.42 2.25 4.43
N PHE A 22 6.02 1.39 3.51
CA PHE A 22 6.17 1.57 2.06
C PHE A 22 4.83 1.56 1.32
N GLY A 23 3.71 1.61 2.07
CA GLY A 23 2.36 1.52 1.52
C GLY A 23 2.08 2.59 0.48
N HIS A 24 2.40 3.85 0.77
CA HIS A 24 2.20 4.98 -0.15
C HIS A 24 3.00 4.82 -1.45
N LEU A 25 4.25 4.37 -1.36
CA LEU A 25 5.08 4.10 -2.55
C LEU A 25 4.50 2.99 -3.43
N VAL A 26 4.04 1.89 -2.82
CA VAL A 26 3.39 0.78 -3.54
C VAL A 26 2.06 1.23 -4.15
N ARG A 27 1.25 1.96 -3.38
CA ARG A 27 -0.06 2.46 -3.79
C ARG A 27 0.04 3.42 -4.96
N CYS A 28 0.97 4.39 -4.92
CA CYS A 28 1.25 5.26 -6.06
C CYS A 28 1.67 4.45 -7.29
N GLY A 29 2.43 3.36 -7.11
CA GLY A 29 2.89 2.53 -8.23
C GLY A 29 1.74 1.76 -8.86
N ALA A 30 0.85 1.22 -8.03
CA ALA A 30 -0.39 0.59 -8.47
C ALA A 30 -1.28 1.57 -9.25
N LEU A 31 -1.38 2.83 -8.79
CA LEU A 31 -2.14 3.87 -9.51
C LEU A 31 -1.47 4.22 -10.85
N ALA A 32 -0.15 4.39 -10.88
CA ALA A 32 0.59 4.66 -12.12
C ALA A 32 0.37 3.55 -13.15
N ASP A 33 0.44 2.28 -12.73
CA ASP A 33 0.19 1.13 -13.60
C ASP A 33 -1.26 1.11 -14.11
N ALA A 34 -2.23 1.38 -13.24
CA ALA A 34 -3.65 1.41 -13.61
C ALA A 34 -3.97 2.54 -14.60
N LEU A 35 -3.27 3.68 -14.51
CA LEU A 35 -3.39 4.81 -15.43
C LEU A 35 -2.57 4.63 -16.72
N GLY A 36 -1.64 3.67 -16.77
CA GLY A 36 -0.74 3.48 -17.92
C GLY A 36 0.27 4.62 -18.12
N VAL A 37 0.63 5.32 -17.04
CA VAL A 37 1.57 6.46 -17.04
C VAL A 37 2.94 6.05 -16.51
N SER A 38 3.97 6.83 -16.84
CA SER A 38 5.31 6.64 -16.31
C SER A 38 5.35 6.83 -14.80
N ARG A 39 6.22 6.07 -14.13
CA ARG A 39 6.43 6.12 -12.69
C ARG A 39 7.42 7.24 -12.34
N GLU A 40 6.90 8.45 -12.20
CA GLU A 40 7.67 9.66 -11.89
C GLU A 40 7.33 10.15 -10.48
N ILE A 41 8.29 10.22 -9.56
CA ILE A 41 8.01 10.50 -8.14
C ILE A 41 8.97 11.49 -7.48
N VAL A 42 8.41 12.31 -6.59
CA VAL A 42 9.15 13.01 -5.55
C VAL A 42 8.96 12.28 -4.23
N LEU A 43 10.03 11.69 -3.70
CA LEU A 43 9.95 10.80 -2.55
C LEU A 43 10.48 11.45 -1.27
N ARG A 44 9.65 11.48 -0.23
CA ARG A 44 10.10 11.79 1.13
C ARG A 44 10.52 10.51 1.86
N GLY A 45 11.82 10.31 1.99
CA GLY A 45 12.38 9.14 2.67
C GLY A 45 13.90 9.19 2.73
N ARG A 46 14.50 8.26 3.48
CA ARG A 46 15.96 8.07 3.53
C ARG A 46 16.45 7.24 2.33
N ALA A 47 17.76 7.02 2.22
CA ALA A 47 18.38 6.27 1.12
C ALA A 47 17.71 4.90 0.84
N SER A 48 17.29 4.17 1.88
CA SER A 48 16.60 2.88 1.72
C SER A 48 15.24 2.99 1.00
N ALA A 49 14.53 4.11 1.21
CA ALA A 49 13.29 4.40 0.49
C ALA A 49 13.54 4.69 -0.99
N ARG A 50 14.62 5.44 -1.28
CA ARG A 50 15.06 5.73 -2.66
C ARG A 50 15.45 4.44 -3.39
N THR A 51 16.26 3.58 -2.76
CA THR A 51 16.61 2.27 -3.32
C THR A 51 15.38 1.41 -3.62
N ALA A 52 14.41 1.40 -2.71
CA ALA A 52 13.15 0.70 -2.92
C ALA A 52 12.34 1.27 -4.09
N ALA A 53 12.28 2.59 -4.23
CA ALA A 53 11.58 3.24 -5.33
C ALA A 53 12.23 2.91 -6.68
N LEU A 54 13.57 3.02 -6.79
CA LEU A 54 14.30 2.63 -7.99
C LEU A 54 14.07 1.15 -8.34
N ALA A 55 14.10 0.27 -7.33
CA ALA A 55 13.84 -1.16 -7.52
C ALA A 55 12.38 -1.49 -7.89
N LEU A 56 11.46 -0.53 -7.74
CA LEU A 56 10.08 -0.59 -8.21
C LEU A 56 9.90 0.13 -9.56
N GLY A 57 10.98 0.55 -10.22
CA GLY A 57 10.93 1.21 -11.53
C GLY A 57 10.48 2.66 -11.47
N TRP A 58 10.63 3.33 -10.33
CA TRP A 58 10.39 4.77 -10.23
C TRP A 58 11.60 5.57 -10.71
N SER A 59 11.33 6.60 -11.51
CA SER A 59 12.21 7.76 -11.69
C SER A 59 12.03 8.70 -10.50
N VAL A 60 13.06 8.84 -9.67
CA VAL A 60 13.00 9.66 -8.44
C VAL A 60 13.58 11.05 -8.71
N HIS A 61 12.74 12.06 -8.57
CA HIS A 61 13.08 13.47 -8.79
C HIS A 61 13.47 14.16 -7.48
N GLU A 62 14.54 14.93 -7.54
CA GLU A 62 15.07 15.73 -6.43
C GLU A 62 15.26 17.18 -6.88
N GLY A 63 15.02 18.12 -5.98
CA GLY A 63 15.13 19.55 -6.28
C GLY A 63 14.05 20.39 -5.62
N ARG A 64 14.19 21.71 -5.79
CA ARG A 64 13.20 22.69 -5.35
C ARG A 64 12.17 22.90 -6.43
N ASP A 65 10.92 23.11 -6.00
CA ASP A 65 9.79 23.50 -6.85
C ASP A 65 9.61 22.66 -8.13
N LEU A 66 9.71 21.34 -7.99
CA LEU A 66 9.65 20.37 -9.10
C LEU A 66 8.40 20.48 -9.97
N VAL A 67 7.30 21.05 -9.47
CA VAL A 67 6.12 21.30 -10.29
C VAL A 67 6.42 22.34 -11.37
N ARG A 68 7.12 23.42 -11.04
CA ARG A 68 7.52 24.44 -12.04
C ARG A 68 8.61 23.93 -12.97
N THR A 69 9.57 23.17 -12.45
CA THR A 69 10.70 22.66 -13.23
C THR A 69 10.28 21.57 -14.21
N LEU A 70 9.46 20.62 -13.75
CA LEU A 70 9.07 19.47 -14.56
C LEU A 70 7.80 19.75 -15.38
N GLN A 71 6.98 20.72 -14.96
CA GLN A 71 5.70 21.07 -15.60
C GLN A 71 4.78 19.85 -15.83
N PRO A 72 4.44 19.07 -14.78
CA PRO A 72 3.56 17.92 -14.94
C PRO A 72 2.14 18.34 -15.31
N ASP A 73 1.45 17.48 -16.04
CA ASP A 73 0.03 17.67 -16.38
C ASP A 73 -0.86 17.53 -15.14
N VAL A 74 -0.47 16.65 -14.19
CA VAL A 74 -1.18 16.43 -12.91
C VAL A 74 -0.19 16.07 -11.81
N VAL A 75 -0.45 16.52 -10.57
CA VAL A 75 0.26 16.07 -9.37
C VAL A 75 -0.62 15.14 -8.54
N VAL A 76 -0.09 13.99 -8.13
CA VAL A 76 -0.75 13.06 -7.20
C VAL A 76 0.00 13.05 -5.87
N VAL A 77 -0.65 13.46 -4.79
CA VAL A 77 -0.03 13.55 -3.46
C VAL A 77 -0.55 12.44 -2.55
N ASP A 78 0.35 11.54 -2.14
CA ASP A 78 0.10 10.46 -1.19
C ASP A 78 1.15 10.50 -0.06
N ASP A 79 1.14 11.57 0.72
CA ASP A 79 2.08 11.78 1.81
C ASP A 79 1.33 11.81 3.16
N PRO A 80 1.65 10.96 4.15
CA PRO A 80 0.93 10.93 5.42
C PRO A 80 1.11 12.20 6.27
N SER A 81 2.10 13.05 5.98
CA SER A 81 2.35 14.30 6.70
C SER A 81 1.44 15.42 6.16
N ALA A 82 0.48 15.86 6.97
CA ALA A 82 -0.42 16.97 6.61
C ALA A 82 0.32 18.26 6.19
N PRO A 83 1.37 18.71 6.90
CA PRO A 83 2.16 19.87 6.45
C PRO A 83 2.81 19.67 5.08
N THR A 84 3.30 18.47 4.80
CA THR A 84 3.91 18.15 3.50
C THR A 84 2.89 18.08 2.39
N ARG A 85 1.76 17.42 2.64
CA ARG A 85 0.62 17.36 1.73
C ARG A 85 0.15 18.75 1.33
N ALA A 86 -0.11 19.60 2.33
CA ALA A 86 -0.56 20.98 2.12
C ALA A 86 0.46 21.82 1.35
N ARG A 87 1.77 21.62 1.59
CA ARG A 87 2.83 22.28 0.82
C ARG A 87 2.79 21.87 -0.65
N ARG A 88 2.65 20.58 -0.96
CA ARG A 88 2.58 20.07 -2.34
C ARG A 88 1.35 20.57 -3.08
N VAL A 89 0.18 20.55 -2.43
CA VAL A 89 -1.06 21.13 -2.97
C VAL A 89 -0.87 22.61 -3.29
N ARG A 90 -0.28 23.40 -2.38
CA ARG A 90 0.01 24.82 -2.65
C ARG A 90 0.96 25.03 -3.82
N GLN A 91 1.98 24.18 -3.99
CA GLN A 91 2.91 24.25 -5.12
C GLN A 91 2.19 23.98 -6.45
N ALA A 92 1.38 22.92 -6.51
CA ALA A 92 0.59 22.59 -7.70
C ALA A 92 -0.36 23.72 -8.10
N ARG A 93 -1.13 24.25 -7.13
CA ARG A 93 -2.06 25.36 -7.36
C ARG A 93 -1.37 26.64 -7.86
N ARG A 94 -0.21 26.99 -7.29
CA ARG A 94 0.56 28.16 -7.72
C ARG A 94 1.07 28.03 -9.15
N ALA A 95 1.31 26.81 -9.61
CA ALA A 95 1.73 26.50 -10.96
C ALA A 95 0.54 26.29 -11.93
N GLY A 96 -0.71 26.39 -11.45
CA GLY A 96 -1.89 26.11 -12.26
C GLY A 96 -2.04 24.62 -12.65
N VAL A 97 -1.38 23.72 -11.94
CA VAL A 97 -1.41 22.28 -12.22
C VAL A 97 -2.48 21.59 -11.35
N PRO A 98 -3.39 20.80 -11.94
CA PRO A 98 -4.36 20.00 -11.19
C PRO A 98 -3.69 19.06 -10.18
N VAL A 99 -4.29 18.94 -8.99
CA VAL A 99 -3.77 18.12 -7.90
C VAL A 99 -4.80 17.17 -7.31
N ALA A 100 -4.50 15.88 -7.37
CA ALA A 100 -5.22 14.84 -6.66
C ALA A 100 -4.49 14.48 -5.36
N VAL A 101 -5.25 14.21 -4.30
CA VAL A 101 -4.72 13.85 -2.99
C VAL A 101 -5.29 12.51 -2.55
N ILE A 102 -4.40 11.60 -2.16
CA ILE A 102 -4.76 10.31 -1.55
C ILE A 102 -4.58 10.43 -0.04
N VAL A 103 -5.56 9.94 0.71
CA VAL A 103 -5.54 9.95 2.18
C VAL A 103 -6.04 8.63 2.76
N ASP A 104 -5.69 8.39 4.02
CA ASP A 104 -6.16 7.26 4.82
C ASP A 104 -6.92 7.82 6.03
N ALA A 105 -8.21 8.12 5.86
CA ALA A 105 -9.06 8.69 6.90
C ALA A 105 -8.70 10.11 7.38
N ALA A 106 -8.12 10.94 6.51
CA ALA A 106 -7.77 12.31 6.88
C ALA A 106 -9.03 13.21 6.95
N PRO A 107 -9.09 14.15 7.91
CA PRO A 107 -10.13 15.17 7.96
C PRO A 107 -10.15 16.02 6.67
N PRO A 108 -11.32 16.47 6.20
CA PRO A 108 -11.43 17.32 4.99
C PRO A 108 -10.58 18.60 5.04
N ALA A 109 -10.30 19.14 6.22
CA ALA A 109 -9.46 20.32 6.40
C ALA A 109 -8.02 20.11 5.91
N GLU A 110 -7.50 18.87 5.98
CA GLU A 110 -6.12 18.53 5.57
C GLU A 110 -5.95 18.39 4.05
N THR A 111 -7.05 18.33 3.31
CA THR A 111 -7.06 18.16 1.85
C THR A 111 -7.58 19.40 1.12
N ARG A 112 -7.70 20.53 1.82
CA ARG A 112 -8.21 21.79 1.24
C ARG A 112 -7.35 22.23 0.05
N GLY A 113 -8.01 22.55 -1.06
CA GLY A 113 -7.38 23.01 -2.30
C GLY A 113 -6.94 21.89 -3.25
N ALA A 114 -7.18 20.62 -2.92
CA ALA A 114 -7.09 19.54 -3.89
C ALA A 114 -8.29 19.59 -4.86
N ASP A 115 -8.05 19.28 -6.13
CA ASP A 115 -9.10 19.17 -7.16
C ASP A 115 -9.83 17.83 -7.06
N LEU A 116 -9.16 16.79 -6.55
CA LEU A 116 -9.70 15.47 -6.29
C LEU A 116 -9.14 14.93 -4.96
N VAL A 117 -10.00 14.35 -4.13
CA VAL A 117 -9.59 13.65 -2.91
C VAL A 117 -10.04 12.21 -2.99
N VAL A 118 -9.10 11.27 -2.87
CA VAL A 118 -9.37 9.83 -2.84
C VAL A 118 -9.04 9.30 -1.45
N ASP A 119 -10.06 8.82 -0.75
CA ASP A 119 -9.95 8.15 0.54
C ASP A 119 -10.51 6.73 0.40
N GLY A 120 -9.64 5.79 0.03
CA GLY A 120 -10.01 4.39 -0.15
C GLY A 120 -10.18 3.62 1.16
N SER A 121 -10.07 4.28 2.32
CA SER A 121 -10.07 3.60 3.61
C SER A 121 -11.46 3.07 4.01
N LEU A 122 -11.50 2.00 4.79
CA LEU A 122 -12.76 1.45 5.33
C LEU A 122 -13.46 2.38 6.33
N VAL A 123 -12.71 3.30 6.91
CA VAL A 123 -13.20 4.33 7.86
C VAL A 123 -13.48 5.66 7.16
N ALA A 124 -13.31 5.72 5.84
CA ALA A 124 -13.52 6.93 5.07
C ALA A 124 -14.95 7.42 5.24
N GLN A 125 -15.09 8.61 5.80
CA GLN A 125 -16.38 9.28 5.84
C GLN A 125 -16.73 9.77 4.43
N PRO A 126 -17.99 9.67 3.97
CA PRO A 126 -18.43 10.41 2.79
C PRO A 126 -18.15 11.90 3.02
N GLY A 127 -17.50 12.57 2.06
CA GLY A 127 -17.33 14.02 2.13
C GLY A 127 -18.55 14.74 1.55
N GLY A 128 -18.88 15.92 2.08
CA GLY A 128 -19.89 16.80 1.49
C GLY A 128 -19.46 17.52 0.19
N TRP A 129 -18.32 17.14 -0.41
CA TRP A 129 -17.76 17.78 -1.61
C TRP A 129 -17.89 16.84 -2.81
N ALA A 130 -18.38 17.35 -3.94
CA ALA A 130 -18.55 16.58 -5.17
C ALA A 130 -17.25 15.96 -5.72
N THR A 131 -16.07 16.39 -5.24
CA THR A 131 -14.75 15.93 -5.66
C THR A 131 -14.10 14.94 -4.67
N ARG A 132 -14.76 14.56 -3.57
CA ARG A 132 -14.26 13.51 -2.68
C ARG A 132 -14.80 12.14 -3.08
N ARG A 133 -13.91 11.16 -3.12
CA ARG A 133 -14.17 9.76 -3.42
C ARG A 133 -13.78 8.94 -2.21
N ALA A 134 -14.77 8.40 -1.52
CA ALA A 134 -14.61 7.80 -0.19
C ALA A 134 -15.09 6.35 -0.16
N GLY A 135 -14.41 5.53 0.63
CA GLY A 135 -14.77 4.15 0.93
C GLY A 135 -13.98 3.13 0.12
N PRO A 136 -14.12 1.82 0.44
CA PRO A 136 -13.30 0.75 -0.11
C PRO A 136 -13.48 0.54 -1.63
N ALA A 137 -14.56 1.04 -2.23
CA ALA A 137 -14.74 1.06 -3.69
C ALA A 137 -13.67 1.92 -4.39
N TRP A 138 -13.04 2.84 -3.66
CA TRP A 138 -11.97 3.73 -4.14
C TRP A 138 -10.59 3.30 -3.62
N ALA A 139 -10.45 2.11 -3.05
CA ALA A 139 -9.16 1.56 -2.65
C ALA A 139 -8.28 1.33 -3.88
N ILE A 140 -7.06 1.89 -3.84
CA ILE A 140 -6.08 1.74 -4.90
C ILE A 140 -5.25 0.48 -4.62
N LEU A 141 -5.49 -0.56 -5.40
CA LEU A 141 -4.83 -1.86 -5.28
C LEU A 141 -4.05 -2.19 -6.56
N ALA A 142 -3.03 -3.04 -6.44
CA ALA A 142 -2.22 -3.43 -7.59
C ALA A 142 -3.08 -4.12 -8.69
N PRO A 143 -2.84 -3.88 -9.99
CA PRO A 143 -3.59 -4.53 -11.07
C PRO A 143 -3.61 -6.06 -11.00
N ALA A 144 -2.54 -6.67 -10.45
CA ALA A 144 -2.47 -8.12 -10.21
C ALA A 144 -3.57 -8.62 -9.26
N VAL A 145 -4.00 -7.81 -8.29
CA VAL A 145 -5.11 -8.13 -7.37
C VAL A 145 -6.42 -8.21 -8.15
N ALA A 146 -6.69 -7.24 -9.02
CA ALA A 146 -7.87 -7.26 -9.88
C ALA A 146 -7.86 -8.46 -10.84
N ALA A 147 -6.70 -8.79 -11.42
CA ALA A 147 -6.54 -9.95 -12.28
C ALA A 147 -6.84 -11.26 -11.53
N ARG A 148 -6.40 -11.40 -10.28
CA ARG A 148 -6.66 -12.58 -9.44
C ARG A 148 -8.08 -12.66 -8.90
N ARG A 149 -8.71 -11.52 -8.62
CA ARG A 149 -10.14 -11.49 -8.30
C ARG A 149 -11.00 -12.00 -9.46
N ARG A 150 -10.63 -11.69 -10.72
CA ARG A 150 -11.33 -12.18 -11.91
C ARG A 150 -11.08 -13.66 -12.22
N ARG A 151 -9.96 -14.22 -11.74
CA ARG A 151 -9.58 -15.63 -11.94
C ARG A 151 -9.14 -16.25 -10.60
N PRO A 152 -10.09 -16.55 -9.71
CA PRO A 152 -9.79 -17.12 -8.40
C PRO A 152 -9.05 -18.44 -8.51
N ARG A 153 -8.18 -18.72 -7.54
CA ARG A 153 -7.50 -20.02 -7.40
C ARG A 153 -8.07 -20.78 -6.21
N ALA A 154 -8.01 -22.10 -6.28
CA ALA A 154 -8.25 -22.93 -5.11
C ALA A 154 -7.25 -22.56 -4.01
N ARG A 155 -7.77 -22.39 -2.78
CA ARG A 155 -6.95 -22.08 -1.61
C ARG A 155 -6.39 -23.36 -1.02
N ASP A 156 -5.14 -23.31 -0.63
CA ASP A 156 -4.49 -24.38 0.10
C ASP A 156 -4.59 -24.10 1.60
N ARG A 157 -5.42 -24.88 2.31
CA ARG A 157 -5.65 -24.72 3.75
C ARG A 157 -4.39 -24.90 4.60
N ARG A 158 -3.34 -25.53 4.06
CA ARG A 158 -2.04 -25.69 4.74
C ARG A 158 -1.13 -24.49 4.53
N ARG A 159 -1.44 -23.57 3.61
CA ARG A 159 -0.62 -22.39 3.34
C ARG A 159 -1.05 -21.19 4.15
N VAL A 160 -0.10 -20.67 4.92
CA VAL A 160 -0.21 -19.38 5.60
C VAL A 160 0.70 -18.38 4.93
N LEU A 161 0.16 -17.21 4.56
CA LEU A 161 0.97 -16.08 4.12
C LEU A 161 1.11 -15.07 5.26
N ILE A 162 2.33 -14.72 5.65
CA ILE A 162 2.58 -13.63 6.59
C ILE A 162 3.10 -12.41 5.80
N ALA A 163 2.34 -11.32 5.79
CA ALA A 163 2.65 -10.11 5.04
C ALA A 163 2.40 -8.85 5.88
N LEU A 164 3.40 -8.48 6.67
CA LEU A 164 3.30 -7.41 7.67
C LEU A 164 3.86 -6.05 7.20
N GLY A 165 4.26 -5.94 5.93
CA GLY A 165 4.79 -4.71 5.34
C GLY A 165 6.32 -4.68 5.21
N GLY A 166 6.90 -3.48 5.15
CA GLY A 166 8.26 -3.25 4.63
C GLY A 166 9.37 -2.93 5.63
N GLY A 167 9.08 -2.82 6.92
CA GLY A 167 10.05 -2.40 7.95
C GLY A 167 10.90 -3.55 8.52
N ALA A 168 12.11 -3.26 9.00
CA ALA A 168 12.97 -4.28 9.61
C ALA A 168 12.32 -4.96 10.84
N HIS A 169 11.55 -4.20 11.63
CA HIS A 169 10.83 -4.72 12.80
C HIS A 169 9.80 -5.79 12.43
N VAL A 170 9.11 -5.65 11.29
CA VAL A 170 8.05 -6.58 10.91
C VAL A 170 8.58 -7.95 10.49
N ARG A 171 9.86 -8.04 10.09
CA ARG A 171 10.54 -9.32 9.82
C ARG A 171 10.69 -10.15 11.10
N ARG A 172 11.07 -9.52 12.21
CA ARG A 172 11.19 -10.19 13.52
C ARG A 172 9.83 -10.64 14.04
N ILE A 173 8.81 -9.79 13.93
CA ILE A 173 7.43 -10.17 14.29
C ILE A 173 6.97 -11.35 13.42
N GLY A 174 7.16 -11.26 12.11
CA GLY A 174 6.75 -12.30 11.18
C GLY A 174 7.45 -13.64 11.42
N ALA A 175 8.75 -13.64 11.72
CA ALA A 175 9.49 -14.86 12.07
C ALA A 175 8.98 -15.50 13.38
N ARG A 176 8.66 -14.70 14.40
CA ARG A 176 8.05 -15.20 15.65
C ARG A 176 6.67 -15.83 15.41
N ILE A 177 5.84 -15.19 14.58
CA ILE A 177 4.53 -15.73 14.20
C ILE A 177 4.70 -17.04 13.42
N ALA A 178 5.63 -17.07 12.46
CA ALA A 178 5.93 -18.27 11.69
C ALA A 178 6.35 -19.45 12.58
N ALA A 179 7.23 -19.21 13.55
CA ALA A 179 7.66 -20.21 14.52
C ALA A 179 6.51 -20.72 15.39
N ALA A 180 5.66 -19.82 15.90
CA ALA A 180 4.49 -20.21 16.68
C ALA A 180 3.51 -21.06 15.85
N LEU A 181 3.26 -20.71 14.58
CA LEU A 181 2.37 -21.46 13.71
C LEU A 181 2.88 -22.88 13.42
N VAL A 182 4.18 -23.03 13.12
CA VAL A 182 4.77 -24.35 12.87
C VAL A 182 4.82 -25.20 14.14
N ALA A 183 5.06 -24.59 15.30
CA ALA A 183 5.00 -25.30 16.58
C ALA A 183 3.59 -25.82 16.90
N LEU A 184 2.54 -25.05 16.55
CA LEU A 184 1.14 -25.46 16.70
C LEU A 184 0.72 -26.50 15.68
N SER A 185 1.22 -26.41 14.44
CA SER A 185 0.89 -27.35 13.37
C SER A 185 2.07 -27.51 12.40
N PRO A 186 2.86 -28.58 12.55
CA PRO A 186 4.05 -28.83 11.72
C PRO A 186 3.77 -29.05 10.23
N HIS A 187 2.50 -29.30 9.87
CA HIS A 187 2.08 -29.50 8.48
C HIS A 187 1.81 -28.20 7.72
N LEU A 188 1.91 -27.04 8.39
CA LEU A 188 1.72 -25.75 7.74
C LEU A 188 2.92 -25.38 6.87
N HIS A 189 2.61 -24.78 5.73
CA HIS A 189 3.57 -24.13 4.84
C HIS A 189 3.45 -22.63 5.03
N VAL A 190 4.47 -22.00 5.60
CA VAL A 190 4.44 -20.57 5.91
C VAL A 190 5.30 -19.80 4.90
N ASP A 191 4.64 -19.01 4.06
CA ASP A 191 5.29 -18.03 3.20
C ASP A 191 5.40 -16.70 3.95
N LEU A 192 6.61 -16.24 4.26
CA LEU A 192 6.86 -14.98 4.98
C LEU A 192 7.39 -13.90 4.01
N ALA A 193 6.62 -12.85 3.81
CA ALA A 193 7.00 -11.75 2.95
C ALA A 193 8.13 -10.92 3.57
N ALA A 194 9.27 -10.83 2.89
CA ALA A 194 10.45 -10.10 3.35
C ALA A 194 10.30 -8.56 3.29
N GLY A 195 9.18 -8.06 2.77
CA GLY A 195 8.94 -6.64 2.56
C GLY A 195 9.92 -6.03 1.56
N PHE A 196 10.53 -4.90 1.95
CA PHE A 196 11.49 -4.14 1.15
C PHE A 196 12.95 -4.46 1.48
N GLY A 197 13.18 -5.43 2.37
CA GLY A 197 14.50 -5.96 2.67
C GLY A 197 14.96 -7.05 1.69
N PRO A 198 16.15 -7.61 1.90
CA PRO A 198 16.60 -8.80 1.18
C PRO A 198 15.64 -9.97 1.41
N ALA A 199 15.50 -10.81 0.38
CA ALA A 199 14.65 -12.00 0.43
C ALA A 199 15.21 -13.06 1.37
N ALA A 200 16.52 -13.14 1.54
CA ALA A 200 17.13 -13.96 2.57
C ALA A 200 17.02 -13.24 3.91
N GLY A 201 16.59 -13.97 4.94
CA GLY A 201 16.57 -13.47 6.30
C GLY A 201 17.10 -14.48 7.29
N ASP A 202 16.86 -14.20 8.56
CA ASP A 202 17.23 -15.11 9.64
C ASP A 202 16.66 -16.51 9.35
N PRO A 203 17.37 -17.57 9.77
CA PRO A 203 16.91 -18.94 9.60
C PRO A 203 15.46 -19.08 10.08
N LEU A 204 14.62 -19.65 9.22
CA LEU A 204 13.23 -19.94 9.57
C LEU A 204 13.10 -21.44 9.92
N PRO A 205 12.11 -21.80 10.75
CA PRO A 205 11.82 -23.20 11.06
C PRO A 205 11.49 -24.02 9.80
N PRO A 206 11.63 -25.37 9.84
CA PRO A 206 11.14 -26.23 8.77
C PRO A 206 9.69 -25.92 8.40
N GLY A 207 9.38 -25.92 7.10
CA GLY A 207 8.05 -25.55 6.59
C GLY A 207 7.83 -24.05 6.39
N CYS A 208 8.74 -23.19 6.86
CA CYS A 208 8.71 -21.75 6.60
C CYS A 208 9.70 -21.35 5.49
N ARG A 209 9.36 -20.34 4.70
CA ARG A 209 10.32 -19.71 3.78
C ARG A 209 10.07 -18.22 3.61
N TRP A 210 11.14 -17.50 3.32
CA TRP A 210 11.04 -16.11 2.90
C TRP A 210 10.61 -16.00 1.43
N ILE A 211 9.75 -15.04 1.13
CA ILE A 211 9.36 -14.68 -0.22
C ILE A 211 9.61 -13.19 -0.50
N ARG A 212 9.91 -12.87 -1.76
CA ARG A 212 10.01 -11.48 -2.23
C ARG A 212 8.61 -10.88 -2.32
N ALA A 213 8.32 -9.85 -1.51
CA ALA A 213 7.02 -9.18 -1.54
C ALA A 213 6.75 -8.42 -2.85
N ARG A 214 7.81 -8.03 -3.57
CA ARG A 214 7.74 -7.20 -4.78
C ARG A 214 7.14 -7.92 -5.99
N THR A 215 7.15 -9.25 -6.01
CA THR A 215 6.60 -10.05 -7.11
C THR A 215 5.77 -11.19 -6.57
N GLY A 216 4.55 -11.37 -7.10
CA GLY A 216 3.70 -12.50 -6.77
C GLY A 216 3.01 -12.46 -5.41
N LEU A 217 3.02 -11.34 -4.68
CA LEU A 217 2.29 -11.24 -3.41
C LEU A 217 0.78 -11.47 -3.60
N ALA A 218 0.17 -10.88 -4.64
CA ALA A 218 -1.23 -11.11 -4.99
C ALA A 218 -1.53 -12.59 -5.27
N ASP A 219 -0.61 -13.30 -5.91
CA ASP A 219 -0.75 -14.72 -6.20
C ASP A 219 -0.77 -15.54 -4.91
N ARG A 220 0.22 -15.29 -4.05
CA ARG A 220 0.36 -15.95 -2.75
C ARG A 220 -0.85 -15.69 -1.88
N LEU A 221 -1.27 -14.43 -1.80
CA LEU A 221 -2.45 -13.99 -1.05
C LEU A 221 -3.72 -14.67 -1.58
N SER A 222 -3.90 -14.77 -2.90
CA SER A 222 -5.08 -15.41 -3.50
C SER A 222 -5.18 -16.92 -3.22
N SER A 223 -4.04 -17.61 -3.08
CA SER A 223 -3.98 -19.06 -2.89
C SER A 223 -3.82 -19.51 -1.43
N ALA A 224 -3.55 -18.58 -0.52
CA ALA A 224 -3.37 -18.90 0.89
C ALA A 224 -4.68 -19.35 1.53
N GLY A 225 -4.60 -20.34 2.43
CA GLY A 225 -5.72 -20.73 3.27
C GLY A 225 -6.08 -19.65 4.28
N VAL A 226 -5.04 -19.01 4.84
CA VAL A 226 -5.16 -17.82 5.71
C VAL A 226 -3.96 -16.91 5.53
N ALA A 227 -4.16 -15.60 5.68
CA ALA A 227 -3.11 -14.61 5.69
C ALA A 227 -3.00 -13.92 7.06
N VAL A 228 -1.78 -13.63 7.51
CA VAL A 228 -1.50 -12.75 8.64
C VAL A 228 -0.97 -11.43 8.09
N VAL A 229 -1.76 -10.37 8.20
CA VAL A 229 -1.51 -9.08 7.53
C VAL A 229 -1.44 -7.91 8.50
N ALA A 230 -0.67 -6.88 8.14
CA ALA A 230 -0.74 -5.60 8.84
C ALA A 230 -1.92 -4.75 8.33
N GLY A 231 -2.29 -3.68 9.06
CA GLY A 231 -3.40 -2.79 8.67
C GLY A 231 -3.07 -1.77 7.56
N GLY A 232 -2.24 -2.15 6.59
CA GLY A 232 -1.88 -1.34 5.43
C GLY A 232 -2.54 -1.82 4.13
N VAL A 233 -1.95 -1.52 2.97
CA VAL A 233 -2.48 -1.89 1.64
C VAL A 233 -2.83 -3.38 1.54
N THR A 234 -1.98 -4.27 2.07
CA THR A 234 -2.20 -5.72 2.01
C THR A 234 -3.45 -6.22 2.74
N LEU A 235 -3.94 -5.49 3.75
CA LEU A 235 -5.25 -5.76 4.35
C LEU A 235 -6.36 -5.62 3.29
N TYR A 236 -6.34 -4.52 2.54
CA TYR A 236 -7.33 -4.24 1.48
C TYR A 236 -7.18 -5.22 0.31
N GLU A 237 -5.96 -5.63 -0.04
CA GLU A 237 -5.72 -6.68 -1.03
C GLU A 237 -6.33 -8.02 -0.59
N ALA A 238 -6.22 -8.39 0.70
CA ALA A 238 -6.82 -9.61 1.24
C ALA A 238 -8.34 -9.54 1.17
N CYS A 239 -8.94 -8.41 1.58
CA CYS A 239 -10.38 -8.17 1.46
C CYS A 239 -10.85 -8.29 0.00
N ALA A 240 -10.14 -7.67 -0.95
CA ALA A 240 -10.53 -7.69 -2.37
C ALA A 240 -10.45 -9.10 -2.99
N LEU A 241 -9.54 -9.95 -2.52
CA LEU A 241 -9.40 -11.34 -2.95
C LEU A 241 -10.29 -12.32 -2.16
N GLY A 242 -10.98 -11.82 -1.13
CA GLY A 242 -11.74 -12.65 -0.17
C GLY A 242 -10.85 -13.63 0.60
N THR A 243 -9.56 -13.36 0.73
CA THR A 243 -8.61 -14.22 1.44
C THR A 243 -8.88 -14.13 2.94
N PRO A 244 -9.15 -15.26 3.64
CA PRO A 244 -9.29 -15.25 5.08
C PRO A 244 -8.05 -14.64 5.74
N ALA A 245 -8.22 -13.67 6.63
CA ALA A 245 -7.07 -12.98 7.21
C ALA A 245 -7.21 -12.69 8.72
N VAL A 246 -6.08 -12.78 9.40
CA VAL A 246 -5.85 -12.29 10.75
C VAL A 246 -5.02 -11.00 10.63
N ALA A 247 -5.55 -9.90 11.15
CA ALA A 247 -4.93 -8.60 11.06
C ALA A 247 -4.21 -8.24 12.36
N VAL A 248 -2.97 -7.78 12.23
CA VAL A 248 -2.08 -7.43 13.36
C VAL A 248 -1.58 -6.00 13.18
N PRO A 249 -1.89 -5.05 14.08
CA PRO A 249 -1.34 -3.71 13.96
C PRO A 249 0.16 -3.75 14.28
N VAL A 250 0.98 -3.37 13.31
CA VAL A 250 2.42 -3.21 13.53
C VAL A 250 2.77 -1.78 13.96
N VAL A 251 1.85 -0.83 13.78
CA VAL A 251 1.92 0.55 14.28
C VAL A 251 0.54 1.02 14.74
N ALA A 252 0.49 1.99 15.65
CA ALA A 252 -0.77 2.50 16.22
C ALA A 252 -1.73 3.07 15.16
N ALA A 253 -1.20 3.70 14.10
CA ALA A 253 -2.00 4.28 13.02
C ALA A 253 -2.84 3.26 12.22
N GLN A 254 -2.50 1.97 12.29
CA GLN A 254 -3.22 0.90 11.58
C GLN A 254 -4.46 0.40 12.32
N ARG A 255 -4.57 0.73 13.61
CA ARG A 255 -5.63 0.20 14.48
C ARG A 255 -7.05 0.51 13.98
N PRO A 256 -7.37 1.72 13.48
CA PRO A 256 -8.71 2.02 12.97
C PRO A 256 -9.06 1.21 11.73
N ALA A 257 -8.14 1.05 10.77
CA ALA A 257 -8.36 0.27 9.56
C ALA A 257 -8.65 -1.21 9.87
N ILE A 258 -7.89 -1.79 10.82
CA ILE A 258 -8.11 -3.17 11.27
C ILE A 258 -9.46 -3.32 11.97
N ALA A 259 -9.80 -2.41 12.89
CA ALA A 259 -11.07 -2.46 13.61
C ALA A 259 -12.27 -2.37 12.65
N ALA A 260 -12.21 -1.48 11.65
CA ALA A 260 -13.26 -1.36 10.64
C ALA A 260 -13.37 -2.61 9.75
N ALA A 261 -12.24 -3.21 9.37
CA ALA A 261 -12.24 -4.47 8.61
C ALA A 261 -12.83 -5.64 9.43
N ALA A 262 -12.53 -5.70 10.74
CA ALA A 262 -13.08 -6.71 11.63
C ALA A 262 -14.58 -6.52 11.87
N ALA A 263 -15.03 -5.28 12.08
CA ALA A 263 -16.44 -4.94 12.21
C ALA A 263 -17.26 -5.28 10.96
N ALA A 264 -16.64 -5.19 9.78
CA ALA A 264 -17.23 -5.63 8.51
C ALA A 264 -17.17 -7.16 8.28
N GLY A 265 -16.63 -7.93 9.23
CA GLY A 265 -16.45 -9.38 9.09
C GLY A 265 -15.39 -9.80 8.08
N ALA A 266 -14.56 -8.87 7.59
CA ALA A 266 -13.57 -9.13 6.56
C ALA A 266 -12.30 -9.81 7.10
N VAL A 267 -11.95 -9.55 8.36
CA VAL A 267 -10.77 -10.10 9.05
C VAL A 267 -11.03 -10.38 10.53
N VAL A 268 -10.14 -11.16 11.15
CA VAL A 268 -10.05 -11.27 12.62
C VAL A 268 -8.99 -10.27 13.13
N ASP A 269 -9.34 -9.37 14.05
CA ASP A 269 -8.35 -8.51 14.73
C ASP A 269 -7.64 -9.30 15.82
N LEU A 270 -6.31 -9.43 15.77
CA LEU A 270 -5.55 -10.18 16.77
C LEU A 270 -5.65 -9.56 18.19
N ARG A 271 -6.06 -8.30 18.31
CA ARG A 271 -6.30 -7.65 19.62
C ARG A 271 -7.68 -7.93 20.20
N GLY A 272 -8.56 -8.64 19.47
CA GLY A 272 -9.93 -8.86 19.91
C GLY A 272 -10.56 -10.15 19.37
N ARG A 273 -10.86 -11.06 20.29
CA ARG A 273 -12.26 -11.41 20.59
C ARG A 273 -12.48 -11.16 22.11
N PRO A 274 -13.67 -10.72 22.55
CA PRO A 274 -14.08 -10.98 23.93
C PRO A 274 -14.05 -12.48 24.25
#